data_AF-A0A4Q2D337-F1
#
_entry.id   AF-A0A4Q2D337-F1
#
_cell.length_a   1.000
_cell.length_b   1.000
_cell.length_c   1.000
_cell.angle_alpha   90.00
_cell.angle_beta   90.00
_cell.angle_gamma   90.00
#
_symmetry.space_group_name_H-M   'P 1'
#
loop_
_entity.id
_entity.type
_entity.pdbx_description
1 polymer ?
#
loop_
_entity_poly.entity_id
_entity_poly.type
_entity_poly.pdbx_seq_one_letter_code
_entity_poly.pdbx_strand_id
1 'polypeptide(L)'
;MTDPKASVVFAQDAQGRHVAIKLVAEGSDEHRINEMVRQQPMELVKENGIVPVLEILHTKGYCFVVMPRWGPAITHPEPTTLGEIIPILRSMLKGLVFLHSRGIVHRDISFENTLVNHFSKAHSEWDNPQRKKLRKDGLLCYGLFDYNASVFMPEGSRIGGFRLPYAMSEWGRYGCLPHDTDQGEYDYDPFAYDVGMMGRVFCSEFQVRGSS
;
A
#
# COMPACT_ATOMS: atom_id res chain seq x y z
N MET A 1 25.13 -3.11 -2.35
CA MET A 1 24.35 -4.00 -3.23
C MET A 1 23.13 -3.22 -3.65
N THR A 2 23.01 -2.89 -4.94
CA THR A 2 21.83 -2.21 -5.49
C THR A 2 20.65 -3.16 -5.45
N ASP A 3 19.65 -2.83 -4.65
CA ASP A 3 18.35 -3.49 -4.64
C ASP A 3 17.79 -3.48 -6.08
N PRO A 4 17.57 -4.63 -6.74
CA PRO A 4 16.97 -4.63 -8.06
C PRO A 4 15.57 -4.05 -7.88
N LYS A 5 15.32 -2.83 -8.40
CA LYS A 5 13.99 -2.24 -8.52
C LYS A 5 13.01 -3.36 -8.88
N ALA A 6 12.18 -3.77 -7.92
CA ALA A 6 11.31 -4.92 -8.09
C ALA A 6 10.51 -4.73 -9.38
N SER A 7 10.77 -5.56 -10.38
CA SER A 7 10.18 -5.41 -11.71
C SER A 7 8.76 -5.95 -11.69
N VAL A 8 7.80 -5.10 -11.37
CA VAL A 8 6.39 -5.42 -11.60
C VAL A 8 6.16 -5.50 -13.10
N VAL A 9 5.66 -6.64 -13.57
CA VAL A 9 5.27 -6.84 -14.97
C VAL A 9 3.77 -7.11 -15.08
N PHE A 10 3.17 -6.71 -16.18
CA PHE A 10 1.75 -6.93 -16.44
C PHE A 10 1.55 -8.06 -17.43
N ALA A 11 0.55 -8.91 -17.18
CA ALA A 11 0.20 -10.04 -18.04
C ALA A 11 -1.32 -10.26 -18.08
N GLN A 12 -1.73 -11.32 -18.79
CA GLN A 12 -3.07 -11.89 -18.73
C GLN A 12 -2.96 -13.36 -18.36
N ASP A 13 -3.91 -13.84 -17.56
CA ASP A 13 -4.04 -15.27 -17.31
C ASP A 13 -4.78 -16.00 -18.44
N ALA A 14 -4.94 -17.32 -18.30
CA ALA A 14 -5.62 -18.15 -19.29
C ALA A 14 -7.12 -17.83 -19.47
N GLN A 15 -7.72 -17.05 -18.57
CA GLN A 15 -9.10 -16.55 -18.68
C GLN A 15 -9.17 -15.12 -19.26
N GLY A 16 -8.03 -14.54 -19.66
CA GLY A 16 -7.93 -13.18 -20.18
C GLY A 16 -8.01 -12.09 -19.11
N ARG A 17 -7.96 -12.44 -17.82
CA ARG A 17 -7.97 -11.46 -16.73
C ARG A 17 -6.60 -10.81 -16.62
N HIS A 18 -6.57 -9.50 -16.46
CA HIS A 18 -5.32 -8.76 -16.34
C HIS A 18 -4.72 -8.89 -14.93
N VAL A 19 -3.44 -9.24 -14.88
CA VAL A 19 -2.68 -9.44 -13.65
C VAL A 19 -1.41 -8.58 -13.62
N ALA A 20 -0.95 -8.30 -12.42
CA ALA A 20 0.37 -7.76 -12.12
C ALA A 20 1.18 -8.86 -11.42
N ILE A 21 2.44 -9.01 -11.81
CA ILE A 21 3.35 -10.04 -11.29
C ILE A 21 4.55 -9.32 -10.70
N LYS A 22 4.79 -9.51 -9.41
CA LYS A 22 5.94 -8.94 -8.68
C LYS A 22 6.90 -10.06 -8.28
N LEU A 23 8.19 -9.87 -8.52
CA LEU A 23 9.24 -10.75 -8.01
C LEU A 23 9.55 -10.39 -6.55
N VAL A 24 9.55 -11.39 -5.67
CA VAL A 24 9.78 -11.23 -4.22
C VAL A 24 10.82 -12.25 -3.76
N ALA A 25 11.71 -11.86 -2.85
CA ALA A 25 12.68 -12.78 -2.26
C ALA A 25 11.98 -13.81 -1.35
N GLU A 26 12.26 -15.10 -1.57
CA GLU A 26 11.65 -16.17 -0.79
C GLU A 26 12.12 -16.11 0.67
N GLY A 27 11.18 -16.29 1.60
CA GLY A 27 11.42 -16.24 3.04
C GLY A 27 11.52 -14.84 3.64
N SER A 28 11.46 -13.78 2.83
CA SER A 28 11.38 -12.39 3.31
C SER A 28 10.06 -12.12 4.05
N ASP A 29 10.01 -11.03 4.82
CA ASP A 29 8.77 -10.58 5.45
C ASP A 29 7.71 -10.22 4.40
N GLU A 30 8.10 -9.60 3.29
CA GLU A 30 7.18 -9.37 2.16
C GLU A 30 6.56 -10.67 1.66
N HIS A 31 7.35 -11.72 1.47
CA HIS A 31 6.84 -13.03 1.04
C HIS A 31 5.82 -13.58 2.04
N ARG A 32 6.15 -13.54 3.33
CA ARG A 32 5.28 -14.03 4.42
C ARG A 32 3.98 -13.23 4.51
N ILE A 33 4.03 -11.91 4.32
CA ILE A 33 2.84 -11.04 4.29
C ILE A 33 1.97 -11.39 3.08
N ASN A 34 2.55 -11.54 1.90
CA ASN A 34 1.79 -11.90 0.70
C ASN A 34 1.12 -13.27 0.82
N GLU A 35 1.79 -14.26 1.41
CA GLU A 35 1.17 -15.57 1.72
C GLU A 35 0.00 -15.41 2.70
N MET A 36 0.18 -14.62 3.75
CA MET A 36 -0.89 -14.34 4.72
C MET A 36 -2.10 -13.68 4.05
N VAL A 37 -1.87 -12.70 3.16
CA VAL A 37 -2.93 -12.03 2.38
C VAL A 37 -3.64 -13.03 1.45
N ARG A 38 -2.89 -13.88 0.75
CA ARG A 38 -3.43 -14.92 -0.15
C ARG A 38 -4.35 -15.91 0.57
N GLN A 39 -4.06 -16.21 1.83
CA GLN A 39 -4.85 -17.15 2.64
C GLN A 39 -6.19 -16.57 3.12
N GLN A 40 -6.39 -15.25 3.02
CA GLN A 40 -7.66 -14.63 3.40
C GLN A 40 -8.68 -14.66 2.25
N PRO A 41 -9.99 -14.66 2.55
CA PRO A 41 -11.01 -14.51 1.52
C PRO A 41 -10.82 -13.20 0.73
N MET A 42 -10.88 -13.28 -0.60
CA MET A 42 -10.62 -12.14 -1.48
C MET A 42 -11.53 -10.93 -1.18
N GLU A 43 -12.81 -11.15 -0.86
CA GLU A 43 -13.73 -10.07 -0.49
C GLU A 43 -13.31 -9.39 0.83
N LEU A 44 -12.88 -10.16 1.83
CA LEU A 44 -12.39 -9.62 3.10
C LEU A 44 -11.19 -8.71 2.88
N VAL A 45 -10.22 -9.14 2.06
CA VAL A 45 -9.00 -8.36 1.76
C VAL A 45 -9.36 -7.04 1.08
N LYS A 46 -10.23 -7.08 0.06
CA LYS A 46 -10.69 -5.88 -0.64
C LYS A 46 -11.48 -4.93 0.26
N GLU A 47 -12.40 -5.46 1.08
CA GLU A 47 -13.21 -4.66 2.01
C GLU A 47 -12.38 -3.97 3.10
N ASN A 48 -11.21 -4.56 3.42
CA ASN A 48 -10.22 -4.01 4.33
C ASN A 48 -9.16 -3.14 3.64
N GLY A 49 -9.32 -2.78 2.36
CA GLY A 49 -8.43 -1.84 1.70
C GLY A 49 -7.02 -2.39 1.47
N ILE A 50 -6.91 -3.68 1.14
CA ILE A 50 -5.68 -4.35 0.74
C ILE A 50 -5.84 -4.88 -0.68
N VAL A 51 -4.78 -4.83 -1.49
CA VAL A 51 -4.76 -5.47 -2.81
C VAL A 51 -4.67 -6.99 -2.63
N PRO A 52 -5.60 -7.80 -3.18
CA PRO A 52 -5.58 -9.24 -2.98
C PRO A 52 -4.45 -9.91 -3.77
N VAL A 53 -3.94 -11.01 -3.21
CA VAL A 53 -3.00 -11.91 -3.89
C VAL A 53 -3.79 -13.08 -4.46
N LEU A 54 -3.67 -13.29 -5.77
CA LEU A 54 -4.36 -14.37 -6.49
C LEU A 54 -3.59 -15.69 -6.38
N GLU A 55 -2.27 -15.62 -6.54
CA GLU A 55 -1.39 -16.79 -6.58
C GLU A 55 0.04 -16.39 -6.21
N ILE A 56 0.79 -17.33 -5.64
CA ILE A 56 2.23 -17.20 -5.40
C ILE A 56 2.93 -18.38 -6.06
N LEU A 57 3.79 -18.08 -7.02
CA LEU A 57 4.53 -19.09 -7.79
C LEU A 57 5.97 -19.16 -7.26
N HIS A 58 6.31 -20.26 -6.60
CA HIS A 58 7.64 -20.46 -6.04
C HIS A 58 8.67 -20.83 -7.12
N THR A 59 9.85 -20.23 -7.04
CA THR A 59 11.04 -20.59 -7.81
C THR A 59 12.24 -20.68 -6.86
N LYS A 60 13.42 -21.05 -7.35
CA LYS A 60 14.61 -21.20 -6.50
C LYS A 60 15.04 -19.84 -5.92
N GLY A 61 14.74 -19.60 -4.64
CA GLY A 61 15.18 -18.41 -3.88
C GLY A 61 14.30 -17.17 -4.06
N TYR A 62 13.26 -17.25 -4.89
CA TYR A 62 12.32 -16.16 -5.13
C TYR A 62 10.91 -16.72 -5.33
N CYS A 63 9.90 -15.87 -5.22
CA CYS A 63 8.55 -16.18 -5.67
C CYS A 63 7.98 -15.05 -6.53
N PHE A 64 7.04 -15.41 -7.38
CA PHE A 64 6.24 -14.45 -8.14
C PHE A 64 4.89 -14.29 -7.47
N VAL A 65 4.65 -13.09 -6.93
CA VAL A 65 3.36 -12.72 -6.35
C VAL A 65 2.47 -12.20 -7.46
N VAL A 66 1.38 -12.90 -7.73
CA VAL A 66 0.39 -12.57 -8.76
C VAL A 66 -0.79 -11.85 -8.11
N MET A 67 -1.08 -10.65 -8.57
CA MET A 67 -2.16 -9.78 -8.07
C MET A 67 -3.07 -9.36 -9.24
N PRO A 68 -4.32 -8.95 -9.00
CA PRO A 68 -5.11 -8.31 -10.04
C PRO A 68 -4.42 -7.03 -10.52
N ARG A 69 -4.49 -6.74 -11.82
CA ARG A 69 -3.98 -5.47 -12.33
C ARG A 69 -4.89 -4.33 -11.89
N TRP A 70 -4.45 -3.58 -10.89
CA TRP A 70 -5.07 -2.33 -10.47
C TRP A 70 -4.30 -1.14 -11.03
N GLY A 71 -4.95 0.02 -11.11
CA GLY A 71 -4.37 1.24 -11.63
C GLY A 71 -3.70 2.09 -10.55
N PRO A 72 -2.64 2.84 -10.88
CA PRO A 72 -2.00 3.78 -9.96
C PRO A 72 -2.79 5.09 -9.89
N ALA A 73 -2.19 6.08 -9.22
CA ALA A 73 -2.63 7.48 -9.21
C ALA A 73 -4.09 7.61 -8.76
N ILE A 74 -4.36 7.19 -7.52
CA ILE A 74 -5.72 7.01 -6.98
C ILE A 74 -6.55 8.31 -6.96
N THR A 75 -5.87 9.45 -6.83
CA THR A 75 -6.47 10.78 -6.86
C THR A 75 -6.68 11.31 -8.27
N HIS A 76 -6.20 10.62 -9.31
CA HIS A 76 -6.36 11.08 -10.70
C HIS A 76 -7.46 10.31 -11.45
N PRO A 77 -8.27 10.99 -12.27
CA PRO A 77 -8.37 12.46 -12.38
C PRO A 77 -8.82 13.09 -11.05
N GLU A 78 -8.47 14.35 -10.79
CA GLU A 78 -8.66 14.98 -9.48
C GLU A 78 -10.11 14.86 -8.96
N PRO A 79 -10.30 14.46 -7.70
CA PRO A 79 -11.63 14.42 -7.10
C PRO A 79 -12.18 15.84 -6.93
N THR A 80 -13.47 16.01 -7.23
CA THR A 80 -14.10 17.35 -7.18
C THR A 80 -14.88 17.60 -5.89
N THR A 81 -15.07 16.58 -5.06
CA THR A 81 -15.85 16.65 -3.82
C THR A 81 -15.18 15.86 -2.71
N LEU A 82 -15.47 16.22 -1.45
CA LEU A 82 -15.04 15.42 -0.29
C LEU A 82 -15.63 14.01 -0.32
N GLY A 83 -16.85 13.85 -0.87
CA GLY A 83 -17.49 12.54 -1.02
C GLY A 83 -16.70 11.58 -1.92
N GLU A 84 -15.94 12.10 -2.89
CA GLU A 84 -15.04 11.31 -3.74
C GLU A 84 -13.72 10.95 -3.04
N ILE A 85 -13.27 11.76 -2.07
CA ILE A 85 -12.02 11.56 -1.33
C ILE A 85 -12.20 10.59 -0.16
N ILE A 86 -13.32 10.69 0.57
CA ILE A 86 -13.58 9.89 1.77
C ILE A 86 -13.41 8.36 1.54
N PRO A 87 -13.86 7.76 0.42
CA PRO A 87 -13.62 6.35 0.15
C PRO A 87 -12.14 5.97 0.06
N ILE A 88 -11.29 6.86 -0.47
CA ILE A 88 -9.83 6.65 -0.55
C ILE A 88 -9.24 6.60 0.86
N LEU A 89 -9.49 7.65 1.64
CA LEU A 89 -9.00 7.78 3.02
C LEU A 89 -9.44 6.60 3.88
N ARG A 90 -10.73 6.23 3.78
CA ARG A 90 -11.30 5.11 4.52
C ARG A 90 -10.63 3.79 4.14
N SER A 91 -10.34 3.56 2.86
CA SER A 91 -9.69 2.32 2.44
C SER A 91 -8.27 2.22 2.98
N MET A 92 -7.49 3.30 2.92
CA MET A 92 -6.13 3.32 3.45
C MET A 92 -6.11 3.10 4.98
N LEU A 93 -7.02 3.74 5.71
CA LEU A 93 -7.16 3.52 7.17
C LEU A 93 -7.55 2.07 7.51
N LYS A 94 -8.48 1.48 6.75
CA LYS A 94 -8.83 0.07 6.91
C LYS A 94 -7.64 -0.85 6.62
N GLY A 95 -6.88 -0.56 5.57
CA GLY A 95 -5.68 -1.33 5.22
C GLY A 95 -4.66 -1.29 6.35
N LEU A 96 -4.46 -0.11 6.93
CA LEU A 96 -3.58 0.06 8.07
C LEU A 96 -4.03 -0.75 9.30
N VAL A 97 -5.31 -0.64 9.66
CA VAL A 97 -5.90 -1.43 10.76
C VAL A 97 -5.76 -2.93 10.50
N PHE A 98 -5.99 -3.37 9.27
CA PHE A 98 -5.87 -4.77 8.89
C PHE A 98 -4.45 -5.30 9.09
N LEU A 99 -3.43 -4.55 8.68
CA LEU A 99 -2.02 -4.91 8.87
C LEU A 99 -1.65 -4.87 10.36
N HIS A 100 -1.99 -3.79 11.06
CA HIS A 100 -1.63 -3.60 12.47
C HIS A 100 -2.27 -4.66 13.37
N SER A 101 -3.52 -5.06 13.10
CA SER A 101 -4.20 -6.14 13.83
C SER A 101 -3.51 -7.52 13.72
N ARG A 102 -2.60 -7.66 12.77
CA ARG A 102 -1.81 -8.88 12.52
C ARG A 102 -0.33 -8.70 12.87
N GLY A 103 0.01 -7.61 13.56
CA GLY A 103 1.37 -7.30 13.95
C GLY A 103 2.27 -6.94 12.77
N ILE A 104 1.70 -6.49 11.66
CA ILE A 104 2.48 -6.07 10.48
C ILE A 104 2.61 -4.55 10.49
N VAL A 105 3.82 -4.05 10.33
CA VAL A 105 4.09 -2.62 10.09
C VAL A 105 4.45 -2.44 8.62
N HIS A 106 3.81 -1.49 7.94
CA HIS A 106 4.00 -1.26 6.51
C HIS A 106 5.31 -0.52 6.21
N ARG A 107 5.58 0.57 6.92
CA ARG A 107 6.76 1.47 6.81
C ARG A 107 6.96 2.18 5.48
N ASP A 108 5.99 2.14 4.57
CA ASP A 108 6.07 2.87 3.30
C ASP A 108 4.68 3.29 2.82
N ILE A 109 3.89 3.88 3.72
CA ILE A 109 2.52 4.29 3.43
C ILE A 109 2.55 5.55 2.55
N SER A 110 1.96 5.45 1.36
CA SER A 110 1.85 6.56 0.40
C SER A 110 0.71 6.33 -0.60
N PHE A 111 0.35 7.35 -1.38
CA PHE A 111 -0.61 7.20 -2.48
C PHE A 111 -0.02 6.41 -3.66
N GLU A 112 1.31 6.37 -3.79
CA GLU A 112 2.01 5.52 -4.75
C GLU A 112 1.92 4.04 -4.39
N ASN A 113 1.91 3.73 -3.09
CA ASN A 113 1.71 2.38 -2.55
C ASN A 113 0.23 2.08 -2.26
N THR A 114 -0.67 2.78 -2.94
CA THR A 114 -2.10 2.52 -2.95
C THR A 114 -2.58 2.41 -4.39
N LEU A 115 -3.39 1.39 -4.70
CA LEU A 115 -3.94 1.18 -6.04
C LEU A 115 -5.46 1.33 -6.03
N VAL A 116 -6.03 1.53 -7.22
CA VAL A 116 -7.48 1.53 -7.46
C VAL A 116 -7.86 0.44 -8.45
N ASN A 117 -8.99 -0.24 -8.25
CA ASN A 117 -9.49 -1.36 -9.09
C ASN A 117 -9.94 -0.96 -10.52
N HIS A 118 -9.30 0.03 -11.13
CA HIS A 118 -9.56 0.48 -12.48
C HIS A 118 -8.26 0.96 -13.15
N PHE A 119 -7.99 0.49 -14.37
CA PHE A 119 -6.91 0.99 -15.21
C PHE A 119 -7.41 1.14 -16.65
N SER A 120 -6.76 1.99 -17.46
CA SER A 120 -7.08 2.15 -18.88
C SER A 120 -5.80 2.40 -19.67
N LYS A 121 -5.74 1.86 -20.89
CA LYS A 121 -4.72 2.24 -21.89
C LYS A 121 -5.23 3.30 -22.86
N ALA A 122 -6.55 3.46 -22.98
CA ALA A 122 -7.18 4.42 -23.89
C ALA A 122 -7.15 5.86 -23.36
N HIS A 123 -6.98 6.01 -22.05
CA HIS A 123 -7.03 7.28 -21.34
C HIS A 123 -5.89 7.31 -20.33
N SER A 124 -5.20 8.46 -20.21
CA SER A 124 -4.23 8.66 -19.14
C SER A 124 -4.94 8.74 -17.79
N GLU A 125 -4.19 8.59 -16.70
CA GLU A 125 -4.72 8.70 -15.34
C GLU A 125 -5.30 10.11 -15.08
N TRP A 126 -4.73 11.14 -15.70
CA TRP A 126 -5.13 12.55 -15.54
C TRP A 126 -6.42 12.90 -16.28
N ASP A 127 -6.71 12.23 -17.40
CA ASP A 127 -7.92 12.47 -18.19
C ASP A 127 -8.65 11.17 -18.53
N ASN A 128 -9.37 10.66 -17.53
CA ASN A 128 -10.10 9.41 -17.60
C ASN A 128 -11.58 9.60 -17.22
N PRO A 129 -12.49 9.82 -18.20
CA PRO A 129 -13.89 10.09 -17.91
C PRO A 129 -14.60 8.89 -17.26
N GLN A 130 -14.21 7.66 -17.60
CA GLN A 130 -14.77 6.44 -17.03
C GLN A 130 -14.38 6.32 -15.55
N ARG A 131 -13.12 6.57 -15.18
CA ARG A 131 -12.70 6.58 -13.77
C ARG A 131 -13.43 7.66 -12.98
N LYS A 132 -13.58 8.87 -13.53
CA LYS A 132 -14.38 9.95 -12.91
C LYS A 132 -15.81 9.47 -12.62
N LYS A 133 -16.47 8.84 -13.60
CA LYS A 133 -17.82 8.31 -13.44
C LYS A 133 -17.88 7.23 -12.36
N LEU A 134 -17.02 6.21 -12.43
CA LEU A 134 -16.97 5.11 -11.46
C LEU A 134 -16.72 5.63 -10.03
N ARG A 135 -15.90 6.67 -9.87
CA ARG A 135 -15.67 7.30 -8.57
C ARG A 135 -16.94 7.94 -8.02
N LYS A 136 -17.64 8.74 -8.85
CA LYS A 136 -18.89 9.40 -8.48
C LYS A 136 -19.99 8.40 -8.12
N ASP A 137 -20.03 7.28 -8.82
CA ASP A 137 -20.99 6.20 -8.59
C ASP A 137 -20.62 5.32 -7.38
N GLY A 138 -19.45 5.55 -6.74
CA GLY A 138 -19.00 4.79 -5.58
C GLY A 138 -18.55 3.36 -5.90
N LEU A 139 -18.20 3.08 -7.17
CA LEU A 139 -17.88 1.75 -7.67
C LEU A 139 -16.38 1.41 -7.66
N LEU A 140 -15.54 2.35 -7.21
CA LEU A 140 -14.10 2.15 -7.09
C LEU A 140 -13.72 1.56 -5.72
N CYS A 141 -12.81 0.61 -5.73
CA CYS A 141 -12.13 0.07 -4.55
C CYS A 141 -10.67 0.51 -4.56
N TYR A 142 -10.13 0.82 -3.39
CA TYR A 142 -8.75 1.24 -3.21
C TYR A 142 -8.04 0.30 -2.25
N GLY A 143 -6.74 0.09 -2.38
CA GLY A 143 -6.04 -0.80 -1.47
C GLY A 143 -4.54 -0.59 -1.41
N LEU A 144 -3.97 -0.78 -0.22
CA LEU A 144 -2.52 -0.76 0.01
C LEU A 144 -1.87 -2.01 -0.59
N PHE A 145 -0.64 -1.83 -1.06
CA PHE A 145 0.23 -2.90 -1.55
C PHE A 145 1.70 -2.52 -1.31
N ASP A 146 2.59 -3.40 -1.76
CA ASP A 146 4.04 -3.23 -1.68
C ASP A 146 4.59 -3.34 -0.25
N TYR A 147 4.97 -4.57 0.12
CA TYR A 147 5.45 -4.88 1.45
C TYR A 147 6.98 -5.03 1.53
N ASN A 148 7.72 -4.51 0.53
CA ASN A 148 9.19 -4.52 0.49
C ASN A 148 9.81 -4.00 1.79
N ALA A 149 9.21 -2.92 2.31
CA ALA A 149 9.62 -2.26 3.54
C ALA A 149 9.05 -2.92 4.78
N SER A 150 8.03 -3.76 4.67
CA SER A 150 7.23 -4.16 5.81
C SER A 150 7.94 -5.18 6.68
N VAL A 151 7.59 -5.19 7.96
CA VAL A 151 8.15 -6.13 8.95
C VAL A 151 7.06 -6.73 9.82
N PHE A 152 7.29 -7.96 10.26
CA PHE A 152 6.49 -8.55 11.33
C PHE A 152 7.00 -8.10 12.70
N MET A 153 6.08 -7.72 13.58
CA MET A 153 6.32 -7.67 15.00
C MET A 153 6.64 -9.09 15.49
N PRO A 154 7.74 -9.30 16.24
CA PRO A 154 8.10 -10.61 16.76
C PRO A 154 7.02 -11.19 17.69
N GLU A 155 6.82 -12.50 17.66
CA GLU A 155 5.89 -13.19 18.56
C GLU A 155 6.21 -12.88 20.03
N GLY A 156 5.16 -12.68 20.84
CA GLY A 156 5.29 -12.31 22.25
C GLY A 156 5.57 -10.83 22.52
N SER A 157 5.88 -10.03 21.48
CA SER A 157 5.95 -8.58 21.60
C SER A 157 4.57 -7.96 21.75
N ARG A 158 4.52 -6.71 22.21
CA ARG A 158 3.29 -5.94 22.36
C ARG A 158 3.39 -4.66 21.54
N ILE A 159 2.29 -4.26 20.91
CA ILE A 159 2.16 -2.93 20.30
C ILE A 159 2.48 -1.87 21.36
N GLY A 160 3.25 -0.85 21.00
CA GLY A 160 3.78 0.18 21.91
C GLY A 160 5.08 -0.21 22.63
N GLY A 161 5.41 -1.51 22.73
CA GLY A 161 6.68 -2.01 23.28
C GLY A 161 7.68 -2.47 22.22
N PHE A 162 7.22 -2.75 21.00
CA PHE A 162 8.08 -3.08 19.87
C PHE A 162 8.76 -1.82 19.33
N ARG A 163 10.09 -1.86 19.17
CA ARG A 163 10.91 -0.74 18.70
C ARG A 163 11.78 -1.18 17.53
N LEU A 164 11.96 -0.29 16.56
CA LEU A 164 12.91 -0.47 15.45
C LEU A 164 14.03 0.56 15.54
N PRO A 165 15.27 0.21 15.11
CA PRO A 165 16.37 1.16 15.06
C PRO A 165 16.03 2.37 14.18
N TYR A 166 16.49 3.55 14.55
CA TYR A 166 16.23 4.79 13.79
C TYR A 166 16.63 4.70 12.31
N ALA A 167 17.69 3.96 11.97
CA ALA A 167 18.12 3.80 10.57
C ALA A 167 17.05 3.15 9.67
N MET A 168 16.02 2.55 10.28
CA MET A 168 14.87 2.00 9.56
C MET A 168 13.71 2.99 9.37
N SER A 169 13.73 4.18 10.00
CA SER A 169 12.74 5.24 9.79
C SER A 169 13.00 6.03 8.51
N GLU A 170 14.17 5.88 7.88
CA GLU A 170 14.49 6.52 6.61
C GLU A 170 13.81 5.82 5.41
N TRP A 171 13.13 4.69 5.64
CA TRP A 171 12.39 4.00 4.60
C TRP A 171 11.08 4.73 4.31
N GLY A 172 10.92 5.19 3.08
CA GLY A 172 9.69 5.77 2.56
C GLY A 172 9.91 7.08 1.82
N ARG A 173 8.81 7.67 1.36
CA ARG A 173 8.88 8.85 0.49
C ARG A 173 9.15 10.14 1.27
N TYR A 174 10.04 10.97 0.72
CA TYR A 174 10.29 12.33 1.22
C TYR A 174 8.98 13.11 1.36
N GLY A 175 8.76 13.72 2.53
CA GLY A 175 7.53 14.44 2.87
C GLY A 175 6.43 13.58 3.53
N CYS A 176 6.52 12.25 3.44
CA CYS A 176 5.62 11.31 4.11
C CYS A 176 6.16 10.80 5.45
N LEU A 177 7.47 10.91 5.68
CA LEU A 177 8.17 10.40 6.87
C LEU A 177 7.85 11.22 8.13
N PRO A 178 7.34 10.64 9.22
CA PRO A 178 7.28 11.27 10.53
C PRO A 178 8.63 11.74 11.04
N HIS A 179 8.60 12.70 11.96
CA HIS A 179 9.78 13.33 12.56
C HIS A 179 10.26 12.62 13.85
N ASP A 180 9.74 11.41 14.14
CA ASP A 180 9.95 10.64 15.38
C ASP A 180 11.42 10.32 15.71
N THR A 181 12.33 10.46 14.75
CA THR A 181 13.77 10.22 14.92
C THR A 181 14.62 11.47 14.68
N ASP A 182 14.00 12.62 14.41
CA ASP A 182 14.70 13.84 13.99
C ASP A 182 15.45 14.52 15.14
N GLN A 183 15.20 14.14 16.39
CA GLN A 183 15.89 14.69 17.57
C GLN A 183 17.01 13.76 18.09
N GLY A 184 17.36 12.73 17.31
CA GLY A 184 18.42 11.79 17.66
C GLY A 184 17.96 10.59 18.49
N GLU A 185 16.67 10.26 18.44
CA GLU A 185 16.12 9.05 19.02
C GLU A 185 16.81 7.81 18.42
N TYR A 186 17.27 6.89 19.28
CA TYR A 186 17.98 5.69 18.85
C TYR A 186 17.06 4.65 18.20
N ASP A 187 15.79 4.65 18.58
CA ASP A 187 14.76 3.76 18.07
C ASP A 187 13.41 4.50 18.01
N TYR A 188 12.42 3.90 17.34
CA TYR A 188 11.08 4.46 17.18
C TYR A 188 9.99 3.38 17.30
N ASP A 189 8.75 3.80 17.56
CA ASP A 189 7.58 2.92 17.58
C ASP A 189 7.09 2.80 16.15
N PRO A 190 7.24 1.63 15.52
CA PRO A 190 6.95 1.47 14.11
C PRO A 190 5.45 1.51 13.80
N PHE A 191 4.58 1.16 14.76
CA PHE A 191 3.12 1.28 14.59
C PHE A 191 2.67 2.74 14.65
N ALA A 192 3.17 3.50 15.63
CA ALA A 192 2.91 4.94 15.71
C ALA A 192 3.45 5.67 14.48
N TYR A 193 4.62 5.25 13.99
CA TYR A 193 5.24 5.79 12.79
C TYR A 193 4.36 5.61 11.55
N ASP A 194 3.83 4.41 11.30
CA ASP A 194 2.87 4.16 10.22
C ASP A 194 1.63 5.07 10.30
N VAL A 195 1.08 5.26 11.51
CA VAL A 195 -0.06 6.18 11.72
C VAL A 195 0.35 7.62 11.40
N GLY A 196 1.54 8.03 11.81
CA GLY A 196 2.12 9.32 11.46
C GLY A 196 2.29 9.50 9.95
N MET A 197 2.82 8.48 9.24
CA MET A 197 2.96 8.50 7.78
C MET A 197 1.61 8.71 7.10
N MET A 198 0.59 7.95 7.52
CA MET A 198 -0.77 8.09 7.02
C MET A 198 -1.30 9.53 7.21
N GLY A 199 -1.09 10.11 8.40
CA GLY A 199 -1.48 11.49 8.67
C GLY A 199 -0.76 12.50 7.78
N ARG A 200 0.57 12.34 7.58
CA ARG A 200 1.35 13.22 6.70
C ARG A 200 0.89 13.15 5.26
N VAL A 201 0.62 11.95 4.74
CA VAL A 201 0.10 11.74 3.38
C VAL A 201 -1.24 12.46 3.19
N PHE A 202 -2.15 12.34 4.15
CA PHE A 202 -3.44 13.03 4.06
C PHE A 202 -3.28 14.56 4.09
N CYS A 203 -2.37 15.07 4.92
CA CYS A 203 -2.07 16.50 4.97
C CYS A 203 -1.41 16.99 3.67
N SER A 204 -0.43 16.28 3.12
CA SER A 204 0.26 16.73 1.90
C SER A 204 -0.68 16.83 0.70
N GLU A 205 -1.68 15.95 0.65
CA GLU A 205 -2.57 15.82 -0.50
C GLU A 205 -3.83 16.70 -0.38
N PHE A 206 -4.36 16.89 0.84
CA PHE A 206 -5.67 17.53 1.03
C PHE A 206 -5.67 18.74 1.97
N GLN A 207 -4.59 19.00 2.70
CA GLN A 207 -4.52 20.22 3.50
C GLN A 207 -4.25 21.42 2.57
N VAL A 208 -5.25 22.29 2.45
CA VAL A 208 -5.09 23.56 1.76
C VAL A 208 -3.97 24.34 2.46
N ARG A 209 -2.85 24.56 1.79
CA ARG A 209 -1.88 25.57 2.22
C ARG A 209 -2.55 26.92 2.00
N GLY A 210 -3.04 27.52 3.08
CA GLY A 210 -3.51 28.90 3.02
C GLY A 210 -2.40 29.76 2.43
N SER A 211 -2.68 30.42 1.31
CA SER A 211 -1.84 31.52 0.81
C SER A 211 -1.86 32.60 1.89
N SER A 212 -0.82 32.66 2.70
CA SER A 212 -0.48 33.85 3.50
C SER A 212 0.00 34.96 2.58
#